data_AF-A0A7T5ES60-F1
#
_entry.id   AF-A0A7T5ES60-F1
#
_cell.length_a   1.000
_cell.length_b   1.000
_cell.length_c   1.000
_cell.angle_alpha   90.00
_cell.angle_beta   90.00
_cell.angle_gamma   90.00
#
_symmetry.space_group_name_H-M   'P 1'
#
loop_
_entity.id
_entity.type
_entity.pdbx_description
1 polymer ?
#
loop_
_entity_poly.entity_id
_entity_poly.type
_entity_poly.pdbx_seq_one_letter_code
_entity_poly.pdbx_strand_id
1 'polypeptide(L)'
;MLYTTQQALEILQEHGITSSRQQVTKWIRQGKLNAIPFEKNKPQIGYRIEEKELDKFIEDRRTTRFDMYERIRLLEEENDTLRQQLAELTKPKKRGRPPGLKSKKNDNVQKGH
;
A
#
# COMPACT_ATOMS: atom_id res chain seq x y z
N MET A 1 1.97 -8.70 -33.43
CA MET A 1 3.31 -9.31 -33.62
C MET A 1 3.55 -10.43 -32.58
N LEU A 2 4.64 -11.19 -32.71
CA LEU A 2 5.05 -12.22 -31.74
C LEU A 2 6.40 -11.87 -31.10
N TYR A 3 6.45 -11.81 -29.78
CA TYR A 3 7.66 -11.51 -29.01
C TYR A 3 8.27 -12.77 -28.39
N THR A 4 9.59 -12.84 -28.34
CA THR A 4 10.29 -13.79 -27.47
C THR A 4 10.14 -13.38 -26.00
N THR A 5 10.42 -14.30 -25.07
CA THR A 5 10.50 -13.97 -23.64
C THR A 5 11.49 -12.84 -23.32
N GLN A 6 12.56 -12.69 -24.12
CA GLN A 6 13.55 -11.62 -23.93
C GLN A 6 12.99 -10.27 -24.37
N GLN A 7 12.37 -10.20 -25.56
CA GLN A 7 11.73 -8.98 -26.04
C GLN A 7 10.58 -8.54 -25.14
N ALA A 8 9.77 -9.49 -24.66
CA ALA A 8 8.72 -9.19 -23.69
C ALA A 8 9.29 -8.65 -22.38
N LEU A 9 10.46 -9.12 -21.93
CA LEU A 9 11.12 -8.57 -20.74
C LEU A 9 11.54 -7.11 -20.96
N GLU A 10 12.12 -6.78 -22.11
CA GLU A 10 12.52 -5.41 -22.45
C GLU A 10 11.32 -4.45 -22.41
N ILE A 11 10.22 -4.82 -23.04
CA ILE A 11 8.97 -4.05 -23.02
C ILE A 11 8.42 -3.92 -21.58
N LEU A 12 8.38 -5.01 -20.82
CA LEU A 12 7.90 -4.98 -19.43
C LEU A 12 8.81 -4.12 -18.53
N GLN A 13 10.10 -4.05 -18.83
CA GLN A 13 11.05 -3.20 -18.12
C GLN A 13 10.83 -1.72 -18.43
N GLU A 14 10.59 -1.36 -19.69
CA GLU A 14 10.23 0.01 -20.10
C GLU A 14 8.94 0.49 -19.43
N HIS A 15 7.99 -0.43 -19.22
CA HIS A 15 6.75 -0.14 -18.49
C HIS A 15 6.91 -0.15 -16.95
N GLY A 16 8.11 -0.39 -16.44
CA GLY A 16 8.43 -0.42 -15.00
C GLY A 16 7.76 -1.58 -14.25
N ILE A 17 7.45 -2.69 -14.93
CA ILE A 17 6.75 -3.84 -14.36
C ILE A 17 7.75 -4.84 -13.76
N THR A 18 8.80 -5.22 -14.50
CA THR A 18 9.85 -6.10 -13.98
C THR A 18 11.14 -5.99 -14.82
N SER A 19 12.27 -6.23 -14.18
CA SER A 19 13.57 -6.44 -14.83
C SER A 19 14.06 -7.90 -14.73
N SER A 20 13.22 -8.81 -14.23
CA SER A 20 13.59 -10.21 -13.99
C SER A 20 12.99 -11.15 -15.02
N ARG A 21 13.84 -11.74 -15.87
CA ARG A 21 13.45 -12.81 -16.80
C ARG A 21 12.79 -14.01 -16.09
N GLN A 22 13.24 -14.32 -14.87
CA GLN A 22 12.67 -15.40 -14.07
C GLN A 22 11.21 -15.10 -13.68
N GLN A 23 10.87 -13.85 -13.36
CA GLN A 23 9.49 -13.45 -13.09
C GLN A 23 8.61 -13.57 -14.32
N VAL A 24 9.09 -13.13 -15.49
CA VAL A 24 8.36 -13.29 -16.76
C VAL A 24 8.07 -14.78 -17.02
N THR A 25 9.09 -15.63 -16.89
CA THR A 25 8.95 -17.08 -17.07
C THR A 25 7.98 -17.69 -16.05
N LYS A 26 8.01 -17.22 -14.79
CA LYS A 26 7.08 -17.65 -13.75
C LYS A 26 5.64 -17.29 -14.09
N TRP A 27 5.38 -16.09 -14.60
CA TRP A 27 4.02 -15.68 -15.01
C TRP A 27 3.50 -16.51 -16.17
N ILE A 28 4.35 -16.82 -17.15
CA ILE A 28 4.00 -17.72 -18.25
C ILE A 28 3.61 -19.10 -17.72
N ARG A 29 4.45 -19.70 -16.85
CA ARG A 29 4.16 -21.01 -16.25
C ARG A 29 2.91 -21.02 -15.38
N GLN A 30 2.58 -19.90 -14.74
CA GLN A 30 1.38 -19.73 -13.93
C GLN A 30 0.13 -19.42 -14.77
N GLY A 31 0.25 -19.29 -16.09
CA GLY A 31 -0.87 -18.89 -16.96
C GLY A 31 -1.31 -17.44 -16.78
N LYS A 32 -0.51 -16.61 -16.10
CA LYS A 32 -0.78 -15.17 -15.90
C LYS A 32 -0.43 -14.34 -17.13
N LEU A 33 0.56 -14.80 -17.89
CA LEU A 33 0.94 -14.22 -19.17
C LEU A 33 0.81 -15.31 -20.23
N ASN A 34 -0.20 -15.21 -21.09
CA ASN A 34 -0.43 -16.20 -22.14
C ASN A 34 0.73 -16.19 -23.13
N ALA A 35 1.31 -17.36 -23.34
CA ALA A 35 2.39 -17.55 -24.28
C ALA A 35 2.31 -18.94 -24.92
N ILE A 36 2.74 -19.02 -26.16
CA ILE A 36 2.80 -20.25 -26.95
C ILE A 36 4.24 -20.79 -26.82
N PRO A 37 4.43 -22.05 -26.40
CA PRO A 37 5.75 -22.67 -26.45
C PRO A 37 6.31 -22.61 -27.88
N PHE A 38 7.60 -22.27 -28.04
CA PHE A 38 8.20 -22.18 -29.36
C PHE A 38 8.14 -23.51 -30.13
N GLU A 39 8.33 -24.63 -29.42
CA GLU A 39 8.04 -25.97 -29.90
C GLU A 39 7.08 -26.68 -28.94
N LYS A 40 6.15 -27.46 -29.51
CA LYS A 40 5.23 -28.30 -28.73
C LYS A 40 6.05 -29.19 -27.79
N ASN A 41 5.72 -29.16 -26.50
CA ASN A 41 6.35 -29.96 -25.44
C ASN A 41 7.83 -29.64 -25.12
N LYS A 42 8.41 -28.54 -25.64
CA LYS A 42 9.79 -28.10 -25.29
C LYS A 42 9.85 -26.66 -24.77
N PRO A 43 9.34 -26.40 -23.56
CA PRO A 43 9.36 -25.06 -22.96
C PRO A 43 10.77 -24.50 -22.72
N GLN A 44 11.81 -25.35 -22.68
CA GLN A 44 13.19 -24.92 -22.52
C GLN A 44 13.73 -24.11 -23.71
N ILE A 45 13.15 -24.28 -24.90
CA ILE A 45 13.55 -23.53 -26.11
C ILE A 45 13.02 -22.08 -26.04
N GLY A 46 12.00 -21.85 -25.21
CA GLY A 46 11.42 -20.54 -24.95
C GLY A 46 9.95 -20.44 -25.37
N TYR A 47 9.43 -19.23 -25.25
CA TYR A 47 8.03 -18.92 -25.52
C TYR A 47 7.88 -17.77 -26.52
N ARG A 48 6.76 -17.77 -27.22
CA ARG A 48 6.27 -16.67 -28.05
C ARG A 48 5.04 -16.07 -27.40
N ILE A 49 5.04 -14.76 -27.22
CA ILE A 49 3.95 -14.02 -26.61
C ILE A 49 3.32 -13.16 -27.70
N GLU A 50 2.01 -13.25 -27.86
CA GLU A 50 1.27 -12.36 -28.75
C GLU A 50 1.26 -10.95 -28.15
N GLU A 51 1.50 -9.95 -28.99
CA GLU A 51 1.45 -8.53 -28.62
C GLU A 51 0.18 -8.18 -27.83
N LYS A 52 -0.99 -8.60 -28.31
CA LYS A 52 -2.27 -8.36 -27.61
C LYS A 52 -2.29 -8.90 -26.17
N GLU A 53 -1.66 -10.04 -25.93
CA GLU A 53 -1.63 -10.67 -24.60
C GLU A 53 -0.63 -9.96 -23.69
N LEU A 54 0.47 -9.47 -24.27
CA LEU A 54 1.44 -8.66 -23.55
C LEU A 54 0.85 -7.30 -23.16
N ASP A 55 0.18 -6.63 -24.09
CA ASP A 55 -0.46 -5.33 -23.86
C ASP A 55 -1.55 -5.44 -22.80
N LYS A 56 -2.42 -6.45 -22.91
CA LYS A 56 -3.44 -6.73 -21.90
C LYS A 56 -2.81 -6.96 -20.53
N PHE A 57 -1.75 -7.76 -20.46
CA PHE A 57 -1.05 -8.01 -19.19
C PHE A 57 -0.45 -6.73 -18.59
N ILE A 58 0.08 -5.84 -19.43
CA ILE A 58 0.61 -4.54 -19.01
C ILE A 58 -0.50 -3.64 -18.48
N GLU A 59 -1.63 -3.57 -19.17
CA GLU A 59 -2.80 -2.77 -18.79
C GLU A 59 -3.36 -3.24 -17.44
N ASP A 60 -3.61 -4.53 -17.29
CA ASP A 60 -4.09 -5.14 -16.04
C ASP A 60 -3.19 -4.78 -14.85
N ARG A 61 -1.87 -4.80 -15.05
CA ARG A 61 -0.89 -4.45 -14.01
C ARG A 61 -0.89 -2.97 -13.67
N ARG A 62 -1.06 -2.09 -14.65
CA ARG A 62 -1.14 -0.64 -14.44
C ARG A 62 -2.40 -0.26 -13.68
N THR A 63 -3.55 -0.81 -14.08
CA THR A 63 -4.84 -0.58 -13.41
C THR A 63 -4.79 -1.05 -11.96
N THR A 64 -4.34 -2.29 -11.73
CA THR A 64 -4.20 -2.83 -10.35
C THR A 64 -3.29 -1.97 -9.47
N ARG A 65 -2.20 -1.45 -10.04
CA ARG A 65 -1.27 -0.58 -9.30
C ARG A 65 -1.91 0.77 -8.98
N PHE A 66 -2.64 1.36 -9.93
CA PHE A 66 -3.39 2.60 -9.72
C PHE A 66 -4.44 2.45 -8.63
N ASP A 67 -5.26 1.39 -8.70
CA ASP A 67 -6.29 1.09 -7.69
C ASP A 67 -5.70 0.94 -6.29
N MET A 68 -4.52 0.32 -6.18
CA MET A 68 -3.81 0.18 -4.91
C MET A 68 -3.38 1.53 -4.33
N TYR A 69 -2.84 2.43 -5.16
CA TYR A 69 -2.41 3.75 -4.71
C TYR A 69 -3.61 4.61 -4.26
N GLU A 70 -4.72 4.58 -5.01
CA GLU A 70 -5.94 5.29 -4.59
C GLU A 70 -6.49 4.72 -3.29
N ARG A 71 -6.47 3.39 -3.12
CA ARG A 71 -6.90 2.77 -1.86
C ARG A 71 -6.02 3.19 -0.68
N ILE A 72 -4.70 3.26 -0.86
CA ILE A 72 -3.76 3.73 0.18
C ILE A 72 -4.10 5.16 0.56
N ARG A 73 -4.24 6.06 -0.42
CA ARG A 73 -4.58 7.46 -0.19
C ARG A 73 -5.86 7.61 0.62
N LEU A 74 -6.93 6.94 0.22
CA LEU A 74 -8.22 6.99 0.95
C LEU A 74 -8.10 6.46 2.38
N LEU A 75 -7.34 5.40 2.59
CA LEU A 75 -7.09 4.84 3.92
C LEU A 75 -6.25 5.76 4.80
N GLU A 76 -5.31 6.51 4.23
CA GLU A 76 -4.53 7.52 4.95
C GLU A 76 -5.42 8.70 5.37
N GLU A 77 -6.26 9.22 4.46
CA GLU A 77 -7.24 10.29 4.76
C GLU A 77 -8.23 9.86 5.87
N GLU A 78 -8.72 8.62 5.82
CA GLU A 78 -9.60 8.05 6.85
C GLU A 78 -8.87 7.92 8.20
N ASN A 79 -7.63 7.43 8.21
CA ASN A 79 -6.83 7.33 9.42
C ASN A 79 -6.59 8.68 10.07
N ASP A 80 -6.29 9.71 9.27
CA ASP A 80 -6.08 11.07 9.78
C ASP A 80 -7.37 11.64 10.39
N THR A 81 -8.51 11.41 9.74
CA THR A 81 -9.82 11.82 10.26
C THR A 81 -10.13 11.13 11.60
N LEU A 82 -9.92 9.81 11.69
CA LEU A 82 -10.14 9.04 12.92
C LEU A 82 -9.20 9.49 14.04
N ARG A 83 -7.93 9.80 13.72
CA ARG A 83 -6.96 10.34 14.69
C ARG A 83 -7.39 11.71 15.22
N GLN A 84 -7.93 12.58 14.38
CA GLN A 84 -8.48 13.87 14.80
C GLN A 84 -9.69 13.69 15.72
N GLN A 85 -10.63 12.82 15.37
CA GLN A 85 -11.80 12.52 16.20
C GLN A 85 -11.39 11.96 17.57
N LEU A 86 -10.43 11.04 17.61
CA LEU A 86 -9.88 10.53 18.87
C LEU A 86 -9.23 11.64 19.69
N ALA A 87 -8.45 12.53 19.07
CA ALA A 87 -7.84 13.66 19.76
C ALA A 87 -8.90 14.60 20.35
N GLU A 88 -10.04 14.78 19.68
CA GLU A 88 -11.15 15.60 20.19
C GLU A 88 -11.90 14.95 21.36
N LEU A 89 -12.20 13.66 21.27
CA LEU A 89 -12.89 12.89 22.31
C LEU A 89 -12.02 12.69 23.56
N THR A 90 -10.71 12.63 23.40
CA THR A 90 -9.74 12.43 24.50
C THR A 90 -9.24 13.75 25.10
N LYS A 91 -9.63 14.92 24.57
CA LYS A 91 -9.35 16.22 25.21
C LYS A 91 -9.92 16.17 26.64
N PRO A 92 -9.11 16.42 27.68
CA PRO A 92 -9.62 16.47 29.04
C PRO A 92 -10.66 17.58 29.12
N LYS A 93 -11.90 17.22 29.47
CA LYS A 93 -12.97 18.17 29.78
C LYS A 93 -12.41 19.11 30.87
N LYS A 94 -12.08 20.36 30.52
CA LYS A 94 -11.67 21.38 31.50
C LYS A 94 -12.79 21.48 32.53
N ARG A 95 -12.66 20.76 33.64
CA ARG A 95 -13.51 20.94 34.81
C ARG A 95 -13.22 22.35 35.28
N GLY A 96 -14.13 23.29 34.97
CA GLY A 96 -14.07 24.64 35.48
C GLY A 96 -13.91 24.54 37.00
N ARG A 97 -12.80 25.08 37.52
CA ARG A 97 -12.56 25.16 38.95
C ARG A 97 -13.70 25.98 39.56
N PRO A 98 -14.56 25.44 40.44
CA PRO A 98 -15.60 26.24 41.04
C PRO A 98 -14.95 27.34 41.92
N PRO A 99 -15.56 28.53 42.03
CA PRO A 99 -14.95 29.65 42.73
C PRO A 99 -14.89 29.40 44.24
N GLY A 100 -13.67 29.46 44.79
CA GLY A 100 -13.34 29.87 46.16
C GLY A 100 -14.06 29.21 47.33
N LEU A 101 -13.37 28.29 48.04
CA LEU A 101 -13.48 28.23 49.49
C LEU A 101 -12.25 28.90 50.11
N LYS A 102 -12.50 30.02 50.79
CA LYS A 102 -11.51 30.72 51.63
C LYS A 102 -11.10 29.78 52.77
N SER A 103 -9.83 29.35 52.81
CA SER A 103 -9.28 28.73 54.02
C SER A 103 -9.23 29.78 55.13
N LYS A 104 -9.99 29.54 56.20
CA LYS A 104 -9.86 30.28 57.45
C LYS A 104 -8.46 30.05 58.01
N LYS A 105 -7.73 31.15 58.26
CA LYS A 105 -6.61 31.16 59.20
C LYS A 105 -7.15 30.73 60.56
N ASN A 106 -6.59 29.67 61.13
CA ASN A 106 -6.61 29.48 62.57
C ASN A 106 -5.16 29.62 63.03
N ASP A 107 -4.87 30.80 63.57
CA ASP A 107 -3.83 30.99 64.54
C ASP A 107 -4.13 30.07 65.73
N ASN A 108 -3.23 29.16 66.09
CA ASN A 108 -3.08 28.83 67.50
C ASN A 108 -1.64 28.50 67.84
N VAL A 109 -1.08 29.45 68.58
CA VAL A 109 0.08 29.37 69.46
C VAL A 109 -0.14 28.23 70.45
N GLN A 110 0.88 27.42 70.76
CA GLN A 110 1.38 27.26 72.13
C GLN A 110 2.62 26.33 72.19
N LYS A 111 3.54 26.74 73.07
CA LYS A 111 4.89 26.26 73.40
C LYS A 111 4.93 24.93 74.17
N GLY A 112 6.13 24.35 74.25
CA GLY A 112 6.64 23.56 75.40
C GLY A 112 6.93 22.10 75.04
N HIS A 113 8.07 21.49 75.39
CA HIS A 113 9.22 21.82 76.22
C HIS A 113 10.45 21.07 75.69
#